data_AF-A0A8H4XT36-F1
#
_entry.id   AF-A0A8H4XT36-F1
#
_cell.length_a   1.000
_cell.length_b   1.000
_cell.length_c   1.000
_cell.angle_alpha   90.00
_cell.angle_beta   90.00
_cell.angle_gamma   90.00
#
_symmetry.space_group_name_H-M   'P 1'
#
loop_
_entity.id
_entity.type
_entity.pdbx_description
1 polymer ?
#
loop_
_entity_poly.entity_id
_entity_poly.type
_entity_poly.pdbx_seq_one_letter_code
_entity_poly.pdbx_strand_id
1 'polypeptide(L)'
;MDHEAKLLDLQVEPDITRNNAGGRGTKTLSGGEKSFSQICLLLSLWEAMGSPIRCLDEFDVYMDHINRKSSIDMLMLAARRSIGRQFILITPGSRSDISLAPDVRVK
;
A
#
# COMPACT_ATOMS: atom_id res chain seq x y z
N MET A 1 3.85 -12.87 -14.89
CA MET A 1 3.02 -13.78 -14.08
C MET A 1 3.05 -15.14 -14.74
N ASP A 2 3.36 -16.18 -13.98
CA ASP A 2 3.27 -17.54 -14.47
C ASP A 2 1.91 -18.10 -14.03
N HIS A 3 0.97 -18.16 -14.98
CA HIS A 3 -0.39 -18.61 -14.72
C HIS A 3 -0.51 -20.12 -14.59
N GLU A 4 0.42 -20.89 -15.18
CA GLU A 4 0.43 -22.35 -15.07
C GLU A 4 0.95 -22.78 -13.70
N ALA A 5 2.09 -22.21 -13.29
CA ALA A 5 2.66 -22.46 -11.97
C ALA A 5 1.93 -21.71 -10.84
N LYS A 6 1.02 -20.80 -11.17
CA LYS A 6 0.31 -19.89 -10.25
C LYS A 6 1.27 -19.05 -9.40
N LEU A 7 2.33 -18.55 -10.03
CA LEU A 7 3.37 -17.75 -9.38
C LEU A 7 3.34 -16.29 -9.85
N LEU A 8 3.40 -15.39 -8.86
CA LEU A 8 3.64 -13.97 -9.07
C LEU A 8 5.02 -13.63 -8.52
N ASP A 9 5.94 -13.27 -9.42
CA ASP A 9 7.22 -12.67 -9.05
C ASP A 9 7.09 -11.15 -9.12
N LEU A 10 7.46 -10.48 -8.04
CA LEU A 10 7.38 -9.04 -7.89
C LEU A 10 8.78 -8.44 -7.93
N GLN A 11 9.02 -7.60 -8.94
CA GLN A 11 10.27 -6.85 -9.10
C GLN A 11 10.01 -5.39 -8.74
N VAL A 12 10.88 -4.83 -7.90
CA VAL A 12 10.74 -3.46 -7.37
C VAL A 12 12.07 -2.73 -7.50
N GLU A 13 12.07 -1.53 -8.08
CA GLU A 13 13.26 -0.67 -8.11
C GLU A 13 13.03 0.55 -7.20
N PRO A 14 13.63 0.58 -5.99
CA PRO A 14 13.42 1.67 -5.04
C PRO A 14 14.31 2.90 -5.32
N ASP A 15 15.38 2.76 -6.09
CA ASP A 15 16.35 3.82 -6.33
C ASP A 15 16.16 4.47 -7.70
N ILE A 16 15.63 5.69 -7.71
CA ILE A 16 15.41 6.49 -8.93
C ILE A 16 16.72 6.82 -9.68
N THR A 17 17.88 6.70 -9.04
CA THR A 17 19.18 6.98 -9.65
C THR A 17 19.81 5.76 -10.32
N ARG A 18 19.29 4.55 -10.04
CA ARG A 18 19.75 3.30 -10.66
C ARG A 18 18.90 2.97 -11.87
N ASN A 19 19.44 3.25 -13.06
CA ASN A 19 18.90 2.78 -14.34
C ASN A 19 19.29 1.32 -14.63
N ASN A 20 19.11 0.41 -13.66
CA ASN A 20 19.32 -1.01 -13.91
C ASN A 20 17.96 -1.65 -14.24
N ALA A 21 17.78 -2.13 -15.47
CA ALA A 21 16.48 -2.56 -16.01
C ALA A 21 15.87 -3.81 -15.33
N GLY A 22 16.59 -4.45 -14.39
CA GLY A 22 16.20 -5.72 -13.80
C GLY A 22 15.27 -5.62 -12.59
N GLY A 23 15.16 -4.45 -11.94
CA GLY A 23 14.52 -4.35 -10.63
C GLY A 23 15.22 -5.21 -9.56
N ARG A 24 14.75 -5.13 -8.32
CA ARG A 24 15.16 -6.00 -7.22
C ARG A 24 14.03 -6.94 -6.86
N GLY A 25 14.35 -8.22 -6.70
CA GLY A 25 13.41 -9.19 -6.16
C GLY A 25 13.09 -8.88 -4.69
N THR A 26 11.86 -9.18 -4.27
CA THR A 26 11.34 -8.89 -2.92
C THR A 26 12.20 -9.44 -1.77
N LYS A 27 12.99 -10.49 -2.01
CA LYS A 27 13.91 -11.06 -1.01
C LYS A 27 15.00 -10.07 -0.58
N THR A 28 15.42 -9.18 -1.48
CA THR A 28 16.51 -8.22 -1.22
C THR A 28 16.02 -6.88 -0.68
N LEU A 29 14.71 -6.64 -0.66
CA LEU A 29 14.11 -5.41 -0.15
C LEU A 29 14.15 -5.35 1.39
N SER A 30 14.17 -4.14 1.93
CA SER A 30 13.97 -3.89 3.37
C SER A 30 12.54 -4.24 3.79
N GLY A 31 12.29 -4.34 5.11
CA GLY A 31 10.93 -4.59 5.62
C GLY A 31 9.93 -3.54 5.15
N GLY A 32 10.27 -2.26 5.32
CA GLY A 32 9.43 -1.14 4.88
C GLY A 32 9.21 -1.08 3.37
N GLU A 33 10.24 -1.39 2.56
CA GLU A 33 10.12 -1.44 1.09
C GLU A 33 9.14 -2.54 0.64
N LYS A 34 9.14 -3.70 1.31
CA LYS A 34 8.18 -4.77 1.03
C LYS A 34 6.76 -4.34 1.36
N SER A 35 6.54 -3.80 2.55
CA SER A 35 5.21 -3.33 2.97
C SER A 35 4.70 -2.23 2.04
N PHE A 36 5.55 -1.28 1.64
CA PHE A 36 5.16 -0.19 0.73
C PHE A 36 4.76 -0.73 -0.64
N SER A 37 5.58 -1.64 -1.19
CA SER A 37 5.31 -2.28 -2.48
C SER A 37 4.01 -3.09 -2.47
N GLN A 38 3.69 -3.74 -1.35
CA GLN A 38 2.42 -4.46 -1.17
C GLN A 38 1.21 -3.51 -1.23
N ILE A 39 1.29 -2.33 -0.60
CA ILE A 39 0.22 -1.32 -0.69
C ILE A 39 0.05 -0.83 -2.13
N CYS A 40 1.15 -0.51 -2.82
CA CYS A 40 1.10 -0.12 -4.23
C CYS A 40 0.42 -1.19 -5.11
N LEU A 41 0.78 -2.45 -4.91
CA LEU A 41 0.17 -3.58 -5.62
C LEU A 41 -1.31 -3.76 -5.27
N LEU A 42 -1.66 -3.64 -4.00
CA LEU A 42 -3.05 -3.80 -3.55
C LEU A 42 -3.95 -2.71 -4.13
N LEU A 43 -3.48 -1.45 -4.13
CA LEU A 43 -4.20 -0.33 -4.72
C LEU A 43 -4.46 -0.55 -6.21
N SER A 44 -3.47 -1.05 -6.97
CA SER A 44 -3.66 -1.31 -8.41
C SER A 44 -4.64 -2.45 -8.66
N LEU A 45 -4.63 -3.50 -7.83
CA LEU A 45 -5.59 -4.60 -7.93
C LEU A 45 -7.00 -4.16 -7.54
N TRP A 46 -7.12 -3.28 -6.55
CA TRP A 46 -8.42 -2.80 -6.07
C TRP A 46 -9.22 -2.04 -7.13
N GLU A 47 -8.58 -1.38 -8.09
CA GLU A 47 -9.28 -0.76 -9.22
C GLU A 47 -10.10 -1.77 -10.04
N ALA A 48 -9.65 -3.02 -10.12
CA ALA A 48 -10.36 -4.10 -10.79
C ALA A 48 -11.38 -4.83 -9.89
N MET A 49 -11.37 -4.58 -8.57
CA MET A 49 -12.23 -5.27 -7.60
C MET A 49 -13.52 -4.50 -7.28
N GLY A 50 -14.65 -5.21 -7.38
CA GLY A 50 -16.01 -4.69 -7.14
C GLY A 50 -16.47 -4.63 -5.68
N SER A 51 -15.61 -4.89 -4.68
CA SER A 51 -16.04 -4.92 -3.28
C SER A 51 -16.47 -3.52 -2.77
N PRO A 52 -17.64 -3.39 -2.11
CA PRO A 52 -18.10 -2.13 -1.51
C PRO A 52 -17.36 -1.78 -0.22
N ILE A 53 -16.72 -2.75 0.44
CA ILE A 53 -15.95 -2.54 1.67
C ILE A 53 -14.53 -3.07 1.46
N ARG A 54 -13.53 -2.29 1.88
CA ARG A 54 -12.12 -2.61 1.80
C ARG A 54 -11.50 -2.45 3.18
N CYS A 55 -10.98 -3.53 3.73
CA CYS A 55 -10.35 -3.55 5.05
C CYS A 55 -8.86 -3.86 4.91
N LEU A 56 -8.04 -3.17 5.68
CA LEU A 56 -6.61 -3.42 5.83
C LEU A 56 -6.27 -3.41 7.31
N ASP A 57 -5.46 -4.37 7.73
CA ASP A 57 -4.93 -4.48 9.08
C ASP A 57 -3.41 -4.55 9.00
N GLU A 58 -2.74 -4.00 10.02
CA GLU A 58 -1.28 -3.94 10.15
C GLU A 58 -0.55 -3.52 8.85
N PHE A 59 -1.17 -2.63 8.07
CA PHE A 59 -0.69 -2.27 6.72
C PHE A 59 0.65 -1.51 6.73
N ASP A 60 0.99 -0.90 7.86
CA ASP A 60 2.21 -0.13 8.09
C ASP A 60 3.28 -0.90 8.88
N VAL A 61 3.12 -2.22 9.05
CA VAL A 61 4.10 -3.05 9.74
C VAL A 61 5.47 -2.94 9.06
N TYR A 62 6.52 -2.73 9.86
CA TYR A 62 7.90 -2.49 9.42
C TYR A 62 8.19 -1.20 8.65
N MET A 63 7.21 -0.30 8.49
CA MET A 63 7.46 1.01 7.90
C MET A 63 8.02 1.99 8.92
N ASP A 64 9.00 2.80 8.50
CA ASP A 64 9.39 4.01 9.24
C ASP A 64 8.34 5.12 9.09
N HIS A 65 8.52 6.22 9.81
CA HIS A 65 7.59 7.35 9.80
C HIS A 65 7.39 7.99 8.40
N ILE A 66 8.43 8.02 7.55
CA ILE A 66 8.35 8.66 6.22
C ILE A 66 7.49 7.78 5.29
N ASN A 67 7.81 6.49 5.23
CA ASN A 67 7.11 5.52 4.39
C ASN A 67 5.68 5.27 4.88
N ARG A 68 5.46 5.26 6.19
CA ARG A 68 4.12 5.14 6.79
C ARG A 68 3.23 6.30 6.38
N LYS A 69 3.71 7.54 6.51
CA LYS A 69 2.93 8.73 6.12
C LYS A 69 2.55 8.68 4.65
N SER A 70 3.51 8.35 3.78
CA SER A 70 3.28 8.25 2.35
C SER A 70 2.25 7.16 2.00
N SER A 71 2.29 6.02 2.70
CA SER A 71 1.32 4.93 2.52
C SER A 71 -0.10 5.33 2.96
N ILE A 72 -0.23 6.05 4.08
CA ILE A 72 -1.52 6.57 4.55
C ILE A 72 -2.10 7.54 3.51
N ASP A 73 -1.29 8.48 3.01
CA ASP A 73 -1.72 9.45 2.00
C ASP A 73 -2.21 8.75 0.72
N MET A 74 -1.50 7.70 0.27
CA MET A 74 -1.90 6.87 -0.87
C MET A 74 -3.24 6.14 -0.64
N LEU A 75 -3.41 5.53 0.54
CA LEU A 75 -4.65 4.83 0.91
C LEU A 75 -5.84 5.80 1.00
N MET A 76 -5.64 6.99 1.59
CA MET A 76 -6.67 8.03 1.67
C MET A 76 -7.05 8.56 0.29
N LEU A 77 -6.08 8.77 -0.60
CA LEU A 77 -6.34 9.19 -1.98
C LEU A 77 -7.16 8.13 -2.73
N ALA A 78 -6.79 6.85 -2.60
CA ALA A 78 -7.53 5.75 -3.21
C ALA A 78 -8.96 5.65 -2.66
N ALA A 79 -9.15 5.83 -1.35
CA ALA A 79 -10.47 5.84 -0.72
C ALA A 79 -11.36 6.96 -1.26
N ARG A 80 -10.83 8.18 -1.37
CA ARG A 80 -11.56 9.34 -1.90
C ARG A 80 -11.94 9.21 -3.37
N ARG A 81 -11.12 8.54 -4.18
CA ARG A 81 -11.43 8.25 -5.59
C ARG A 81 -12.45 7.12 -5.76
N SER A 82 -12.57 6.26 -4.75
CA SER A 82 -13.44 5.09 -4.76
C SER A 82 -14.88 5.43 -4.34
N ILE A 83 -15.67 6.01 -5.24
CA ILE A 83 -17.06 6.38 -4.97
C ILE A 83 -17.88 5.16 -4.50
N GLY A 84 -18.66 5.34 -3.43
CA GLY A 84 -19.55 4.32 -2.89
C GLY A 84 -18.85 3.18 -2.17
N ARG A 85 -17.55 3.33 -1.84
CA ARG A 85 -16.77 2.30 -1.13
C ARG A 85 -16.32 2.80 0.24
N GLN A 86 -16.38 1.92 1.23
CA GLN A 86 -15.90 2.19 2.59
C GLN A 86 -14.53 1.55 2.81
N PHE A 87 -13.61 2.33 3.37
CA PHE A 87 -12.28 1.86 3.77
C PHE A 87 -12.20 1.78 5.29
N ILE A 88 -11.70 0.65 5.79
CA ILE A 88 -11.45 0.42 7.21
C ILE A 88 -9.97 0.06 7.33
N LEU A 89 -9.19 0.95 7.94
CA LEU A 89 -7.76 0.78 8.13
C LEU A 89 -7.49 0.61 9.63
N ILE A 90 -6.85 -0.48 9.99
CA ILE A 90 -6.43 -0.78 11.37
C ILE A 90 -4.91 -0.72 11.39
N THR A 91 -4.37 0.03 12.35
CA THR A 91 -2.93 0.19 12.54
C THR A 91 -2.65 0.41 14.03
N PRO A 92 -1.54 -0.14 14.56
CA PRO A 92 -1.04 0.23 15.88
C PRO A 92 -0.40 1.63 15.91
N GLY A 93 -0.27 2.29 14.76
CA GLY A 93 0.36 3.59 14.58
C GLY A 93 -0.38 4.77 15.23
N SER A 94 0.34 5.87 15.41
CA SER A 94 -0.19 7.10 16.00
C SER A 94 -1.16 7.82 15.07
N ARG A 95 -2.20 8.43 15.65
CA ARG A 95 -3.18 9.27 14.94
C ARG A 95 -2.58 10.55 14.34
N SER A 96 -1.38 10.94 14.80
CA SER A 96 -0.67 12.15 14.33
C SER A 96 -0.43 12.18 12.82
N ASP A 97 -0.36 11.00 12.20
CA ASP A 97 0.01 10.87 10.80
C ASP A 97 -1.23 10.89 9.88
N ILE A 98 -2.43 10.96 10.47
CA ILE A 98 -3.71 10.99 9.76
C ILE A 98 -4.18 12.44 9.66
N SER A 99 -4.36 12.91 8.43
CA SER A 99 -4.98 14.22 8.18
C SER A 99 -6.49 14.14 8.44
N LEU A 100 -6.95 14.83 9.48
CA LEU A 100 -8.37 14.94 9.80
C LEU A 100 -9.13 15.64 8.65
N ALA A 101 -10.25 15.07 8.26
CA ALA A 101 -11.15 15.63 7.25
C ALA A 101 -12.58 15.13 7.49
N PRO A 102 -13.62 15.78 6.94
CA PRO A 102 -15.02 15.42 7.20
C PRO A 102 -15.38 13.99 6.79
N ASP A 103 -14.67 13.44 5.82
CA ASP A 103 -14.80 12.07 5.30
C ASP A 103 -14.01 11.03 6.11
N VAL A 104 -13.27 11.45 7.15
CA VAL A 104 -12.36 10.62 7.92
C VAL A 104 -12.86 10.50 9.36
N ARG A 105 -13.05 9.27 9.82
CA ARG A 105 -13.42 8.98 11.22
C ARG A 105 -12.32 8.17 11.88
N VAL A 106 -11.65 8.77 12.87
CA VAL A 106 -10.66 8.11 13.71
C VAL A 106 -11.30 7.78 15.06
N LYS A 107 -11.23 6.51 15.47
CA LYS A 107 -11.71 6.04 16.77
C LYS A 107 -10.56 5.71 17.69
#